data_AF-A0A7J6B176-F1
#
_entry.id   AF-A0A7J6B176-F1
#
_cell.length_a   1.000
_cell.length_b   1.000
_cell.length_c   1.000
_cell.angle_alpha   90.00
_cell.angle_beta   90.00
_cell.angle_gamma   90.00
#
_symmetry.space_group_name_H-M   'P 1'
#
loop_
_entity.id
_entity.type
_entity.pdbx_description
1 polymer ?
#
loop_
_entity_poly.entity_id
_entity_poly.type
_entity_poly.pdbx_seq_one_letter_code
_entity_poly.pdbx_strand_id
1 'polypeptide(L)'
;MDYDPDGDVILESPVHPVTEGHPLTLGCLYRYPNSSNLRADFYKDGSVLQNQTTGEMIIRTVSKSDEGFYHCKHPERGESPKSWVSVRSPSGVEAAFSVLMLIMSVVTASPYLLVTIILLVKCYRARAHTDEERIENAVIEE
;
A
#
# COMPACT_ATOMS: atom_id res chain seq x y z
N MET A 1 -36.14 27.90 15.86
CA MET A 1 -35.05 26.93 16.02
C MET A 1 -34.49 26.71 14.63
N ASP A 2 -33.34 27.31 14.33
CA ASP A 2 -32.59 26.99 13.12
C ASP A 2 -32.11 25.55 13.24
N TYR A 3 -32.53 24.72 12.30
CA TYR A 3 -32.11 23.33 12.18
C TYR A 3 -30.78 23.38 11.41
N ASP A 4 -29.65 23.53 12.12
CA ASP A 4 -28.34 23.37 11.50
C ASP A 4 -28.14 21.88 11.22
N PRO A 5 -28.08 21.46 9.94
CA PRO A 5 -27.94 20.04 9.59
C PRO A 5 -26.58 19.48 10.02
N ASP A 6 -25.59 20.34 10.25
CA ASP A 6 -24.28 19.97 10.74
C ASP A 6 -24.23 20.25 12.24
N GLY A 7 -24.16 19.21 13.07
CA GLY A 7 -24.25 19.34 14.52
C GLY A 7 -23.27 20.36 15.13
N ASP A 8 -23.43 20.63 16.42
CA ASP A 8 -22.62 21.64 17.14
C ASP A 8 -21.17 21.20 17.41
N VAL A 9 -20.73 20.11 16.76
CA VAL A 9 -19.42 19.48 16.90
C VAL A 9 -18.72 19.35 15.56
N ILE A 10 -17.40 19.47 15.58
CA ILE A 10 -16.52 19.44 14.41
C ILE A 10 -15.41 18.43 14.66
N LEU A 11 -15.15 17.59 13.66
CA LEU A 11 -13.98 16.72 13.63
C LEU A 11 -12.79 17.49 13.03
N GLU A 12 -11.71 17.60 13.78
CA GLU A 12 -10.41 18.05 13.31
C GLU A 12 -9.61 16.83 12.82
N SER A 13 -9.44 16.73 11.50
CA SER A 13 -8.70 15.67 10.83
C SER A 13 -7.53 16.23 10.02
N PRO A 14 -6.44 15.47 9.81
CA PRO A 14 -5.33 15.94 8.99
C PRO A 14 -5.75 16.24 7.55
N VAL A 15 -5.25 17.34 7.00
CA VAL A 15 -5.54 17.77 5.61
C VAL A 15 -4.69 17.05 4.57
N HIS A 16 -3.57 16.44 5.00
CA HIS A 16 -2.65 15.69 4.13
C HIS A 16 -2.73 14.19 4.45
N PRO A 17 -2.43 13.31 3.47
CA PRO A 17 -2.37 11.87 3.72
C PRO A 17 -1.36 11.51 4.82
N VAL A 18 -1.79 10.66 5.74
CA VAL A 18 -0.93 10.15 6.82
C VAL A 18 -0.06 9.03 6.28
N THR A 19 1.22 9.01 6.65
CA THR A 19 2.12 7.93 6.23
C THR A 19 1.90 6.70 7.11
N GLU A 20 1.86 5.50 6.53
CA GLU A 20 1.81 4.27 7.33
C GLU A 20 2.93 4.23 8.39
N GLY A 21 2.62 3.64 9.54
CA GLY A 21 3.49 3.57 10.70
C GLY A 21 3.59 4.86 11.53
N HIS A 22 3.09 6.00 11.03
CA HIS A 22 3.03 7.26 11.79
C HIS A 22 1.71 7.38 12.57
N PRO A 23 1.65 8.20 13.62
CA PRO A 23 0.42 8.42 14.37
C PRO A 23 -0.58 9.28 13.58
N LEU A 24 -1.86 8.94 13.67
CA LEU A 24 -2.99 9.77 13.26
C LEU A 24 -3.66 10.33 14.52
N THR A 25 -3.78 11.66 14.59
CA THR A 25 -4.51 12.36 15.64
C THR A 25 -5.81 12.93 15.07
N LEU A 26 -6.91 12.72 15.78
CA LEU A 26 -8.22 13.26 15.47
C LEU A 26 -8.72 14.06 16.66
N GLY A 27 -9.09 15.32 16.43
CA GLY A 27 -9.72 16.18 17.43
C GLY A 27 -11.23 16.23 17.24
N CYS A 28 -11.99 16.38 18.32
CA CYS A 28 -13.42 16.67 18.27
C CYS A 28 -13.68 17.91 19.14
N LEU A 29 -14.16 18.97 18.49
CA LEU A 29 -14.28 20.31 19.06
C LEU A 29 -15.72 20.81 18.93
N TYR A 30 -16.12 21.75 19.77
CA TYR A 30 -17.35 22.50 19.53
C TYR A 30 -17.19 23.50 18.40
N ARG A 31 -18.27 23.74 17.64
CA ARG A 31 -18.32 24.74 16.58
C ARG A 31 -18.18 26.17 17.11
N TYR A 32 -18.75 26.45 18.29
CA TYR A 32 -18.69 27.76 18.95
C TYR A 32 -17.77 27.72 20.17
N PRO A 33 -17.09 28.83 20.52
CA PRO A 33 -15.85 28.77 21.27
C PRO A 33 -16.09 28.54 22.77
N ASN A 34 -15.41 27.53 23.34
CA ASN A 34 -14.66 27.59 24.62
C ASN A 34 -14.37 26.23 25.30
N SER A 35 -14.51 25.07 24.64
CA SER A 35 -13.98 23.84 25.24
C SER A 35 -13.38 22.86 24.25
N SER A 36 -12.09 22.59 24.45
CA SER A 36 -11.28 21.58 23.77
C SER A 36 -11.41 20.17 24.40
N ASN A 37 -12.06 20.05 25.55
CA ASN A 37 -12.22 18.79 26.27
C ASN A 37 -13.64 18.23 26.13
N LEU A 38 -14.05 17.97 24.89
CA LEU A 38 -15.35 17.39 24.58
C LEU A 38 -15.32 15.88 24.76
N ARG A 39 -16.22 15.31 25.57
CA ARG A 39 -16.41 13.86 25.56
C ARG A 39 -17.21 13.43 24.34
N ALA A 40 -16.55 12.80 23.38
CA ALA A 40 -17.19 12.32 22.16
C ALA A 40 -16.75 10.89 21.84
N ASP A 41 -17.63 10.20 21.12
CA ASP A 41 -17.36 8.91 20.53
C ASP A 41 -16.87 9.13 19.10
N PHE A 42 -15.80 8.44 18.72
CA PHE A 42 -15.21 8.51 17.39
C PHE A 42 -15.64 7.31 16.55
N TYR A 43 -15.97 7.58 15.30
CA TYR A 43 -16.47 6.60 14.35
C TYR A 43 -15.65 6.64 13.07
N LYS A 44 -15.56 5.49 12.42
CA LYS A 44 -15.00 5.32 11.09
C LYS A 44 -15.89 4.39 10.29
N ASP A 45 -16.27 4.85 9.09
CA ASP A 45 -17.12 4.11 8.15
C ASP A 45 -18.41 3.59 8.81
N GLY A 46 -18.96 4.37 9.74
CA GLY A 46 -20.17 4.05 10.51
C GLY A 46 -19.97 3.13 11.71
N SER A 47 -18.76 2.59 11.91
CA SER A 47 -18.41 1.76 13.07
C SER A 47 -17.77 2.61 14.17
N VAL A 48 -18.08 2.30 15.43
CA VAL A 48 -17.42 2.93 16.59
C VAL A 48 -15.96 2.48 16.61
N LEU A 49 -15.04 3.45 16.65
CA LEU A 49 -13.62 3.20 16.89
C LEU A 49 -13.27 3.32 18.37
N GLN A 50 -13.76 4.38 19.02
CA GLN A 50 -13.44 4.66 20.41
C GLN A 50 -14.57 5.44 21.07
N ASN A 51 -14.98 5.01 22.28
CA ASN A 51 -16.01 5.68 23.07
C ASN A 51 -15.40 6.56 24.17
N GLN A 52 -16.09 7.66 24.51
CA GLN A 52 -15.79 8.57 25.61
C GLN A 52 -14.32 9.02 25.68
N THR A 53 -13.86 9.62 24.60
CA THR A 53 -12.54 10.24 24.51
C THR A 53 -12.58 11.70 25.00
N THR A 54 -11.50 12.26 25.58
CA THR A 54 -11.41 13.66 26.05
C THR A 54 -11.36 14.72 24.92
N GLY A 55 -11.88 14.40 23.74
CA GLY A 55 -11.88 15.28 22.57
C GLY A 55 -10.70 15.06 21.63
N GLU A 56 -9.79 14.15 21.95
CA GLU A 56 -8.65 13.79 21.09
C GLU A 56 -8.44 12.27 21.07
N MET A 57 -8.50 11.68 19.88
CA MET A 57 -8.21 10.26 19.63
C MET A 57 -6.92 10.12 18.83
N ILE A 58 -6.07 9.15 19.20
CA ILE A 58 -4.80 8.88 18.51
C ILE A 58 -4.73 7.41 18.10
N ILE A 59 -4.62 7.14 16.80
CA ILE A 59 -4.18 5.84 16.27
C ILE A 59 -2.66 5.87 16.19
N ARG A 60 -1.99 5.12 17.09
CA ARG A 60 -0.53 5.20 17.25
C ARG A 60 0.26 4.70 16.04
N THR A 61 -0.24 3.65 15.40
CA THR A 61 0.43 2.98 14.29
C THR A 61 -0.56 2.82 13.15
N VAL A 62 -0.59 3.79 12.25
CA VAL A 62 -1.52 3.82 11.12
C VAL A 62 -1.12 2.78 10.06
N SER A 63 -2.11 2.14 9.46
CA SER A 63 -1.99 1.21 8.34
C SER A 63 -2.97 1.56 7.23
N LYS A 64 -2.84 0.99 6.03
CA LYS A 64 -3.76 1.27 4.92
C LYS A 64 -5.22 0.98 5.27
N SER A 65 -5.49 0.04 6.18
CA SER A 65 -6.85 -0.24 6.61
C SER A 65 -7.46 0.90 7.41
N ASP A 66 -6.69 1.84 7.97
CA ASP A 66 -7.17 3.00 8.71
C ASP A 66 -7.64 4.16 7.81
N GLU A 67 -7.46 4.06 6.49
CA GLU A 67 -8.09 4.98 5.53
C GLU A 67 -9.62 4.85 5.58
N GLY A 68 -10.35 5.97 5.49
CA GLY A 68 -11.81 5.96 5.51
C GLY A 68 -12.47 7.27 5.90
N PHE A 69 -13.80 7.23 6.08
CA PHE A 69 -14.60 8.37 6.53
C PHE A 69 -14.73 8.39 8.05
N TYR A 70 -14.22 9.46 8.67
CA TYR A 70 -14.27 9.67 10.12
C TYR A 70 -15.30 10.72 10.50
N HIS A 71 -15.95 10.53 11.65
CA HIS A 71 -16.74 11.56 12.33
C HIS A 71 -16.70 11.32 13.84
N CYS A 72 -17.01 12.35 14.61
CA CYS A 72 -17.23 12.23 16.04
C CYS A 72 -18.68 12.55 16.39
N LYS A 73 -19.17 11.97 17.48
CA LYS A 73 -20.54 12.15 17.96
C LYS A 73 -20.53 12.47 19.45
N HIS A 74 -21.21 13.56 19.80
CA HIS A 74 -21.48 13.91 21.17
C HIS A 74 -22.93 13.51 21.51
N PRO A 75 -23.19 12.91 22.69
CA PRO A 75 -24.50 12.35 23.04
C PRO A 75 -25.66 13.35 22.93
N GLU A 76 -25.40 14.63 23.26
CA GLU A 76 -26.44 15.68 23.29
C GLU A 76 -26.35 16.67 22.12
N ARG A 77 -25.23 16.70 21.40
CA ARG A 77 -24.89 17.80 20.47
C ARG A 77 -24.86 17.37 19.01
N GLY A 78 -25.12 16.08 18.77
CA GLY A 78 -25.18 15.50 17.45
C GLY A 78 -23.83 14.97 16.97
N GLU A 79 -23.75 14.78 15.66
CA GLU A 79 -22.58 14.26 14.96
C GLU A 79 -21.89 15.35 14.15
N SER A 80 -20.58 15.22 14.00
CA SER A 80 -19.79 16.11 13.16
C SER A 80 -20.01 15.76 11.69
N PRO A 81 -19.74 16.70 10.77
CA PRO A 81 -19.52 16.36 9.37
C PRO A 81 -18.47 15.24 9.24
N LYS A 82 -18.64 14.40 8.23
CA LYS A 82 -17.70 13.31 7.92
C LYS A 82 -16.49 13.87 7.17
N SER A 83 -15.30 13.46 7.57
CA SER A 83 -14.05 13.82 6.90
C SER A 83 -13.33 12.57 6.37
N TRP A 84 -12.76 12.66 5.17
CA TRP A 84 -11.97 11.58 4.59
C TRP A 84 -10.52 11.67 5.07
N VAL A 85 -10.02 10.59 5.67
CA VAL A 85 -8.60 10.47 6.06
C VAL A 85 -7.94 9.50 5.10
N SER A 86 -6.94 9.98 4.35
CA SER A 86 -6.15 9.13 3.46
C SER A 86 -4.86 8.66 4.11
N VAL A 87 -4.47 7.43 3.78
CA VAL A 87 -3.21 6.81 4.22
C VAL A 87 -2.35 6.50 3.01
N ARG A 88 -1.10 6.97 3.03
CA ARG A 88 -0.09 6.69 2.01
C ARG A 88 0.94 5.68 2.51
N SER A 89 1.32 4.75 1.64
CA SER A 89 2.43 3.85 1.92
C SER A 89 3.77 4.58 1.90
N PRO A 90 4.79 4.08 2.61
CA PRO A 90 6.12 4.66 2.57
C PRO A 90 6.70 4.53 1.16
N SER A 91 7.21 5.62 0.60
CA SER A 91 7.73 5.65 -0.78
C SER A 91 8.90 4.69 -1.06
N GLY A 92 9.52 4.12 -0.02
CA GLY A 92 10.65 3.19 -0.14
C GLY A 92 10.26 1.71 -0.29
N VAL A 93 9.08 1.29 0.18
CA VAL A 93 8.71 -0.13 0.16
C VAL A 93 8.39 -0.61 -1.24
N GLU A 94 7.64 0.17 -2.03
CA GLU A 94 7.27 -0.22 -3.41
C GLU A 94 8.52 -0.42 -4.29
N ALA A 95 9.49 0.50 -4.19
CA ALA A 95 10.75 0.40 -4.90
C ALA A 95 11.55 -0.83 -4.45
N ALA A 96 11.62 -1.08 -3.14
CA ALA A 96 12.33 -2.25 -2.61
C ALA A 96 11.69 -3.57 -3.07
N PHE A 97 10.37 -3.70 -3.01
CA PHE A 97 9.66 -4.88 -3.52
C PHE A 97 9.89 -5.07 -5.02
N SER A 98 9.84 -3.99 -5.80
CA SER A 98 10.08 -4.05 -7.24
C SER A 98 11.51 -4.51 -7.56
N VAL A 99 12.52 -3.99 -6.85
CA VAL A 99 13.93 -4.40 -7.02
C VAL A 99 14.14 -5.86 -6.61
N LEU A 100 13.56 -6.29 -5.48
CA LEU A 100 13.63 -7.67 -5.03
C LEU A 100 13.02 -8.64 -6.05
N MET A 101 11.86 -8.30 -6.61
CA MET A 101 11.22 -9.10 -7.66
C MET A 101 12.09 -9.22 -8.91
N LEU A 102 12.72 -8.12 -9.35
CA LEU A 102 13.64 -8.14 -10.48
C LEU A 102 14.85 -9.04 -10.22
N ILE A 103 15.46 -8.95 -9.04
CA ILE A 103 16.60 -9.80 -8.66
C ILE A 103 16.18 -11.27 -8.72
N MET A 104 15.04 -11.64 -8.15
CA MET A 104 14.56 -13.03 -8.17
C MET A 104 14.26 -13.52 -9.60
N SER A 105 13.72 -12.67 -10.46
CA SER A 105 13.52 -12.98 -11.87
C SER A 105 14.84 -13.20 -12.63
N VAL A 106 15.87 -12.39 -12.37
CA VAL A 106 17.17 -12.51 -13.04
C VAL A 106 17.91 -13.76 -12.55
N VAL A 107 17.89 -14.02 -11.23
CA VAL A 107 18.49 -15.20 -10.61
C VAL A 107 17.87 -16.49 -11.16
N THR A 108 16.56 -16.49 -11.44
CA THR A 108 15.89 -17.64 -12.05
C THR A 108 16.16 -17.74 -13.55
N ALA A 109 16.03 -16.66 -14.33
CA ALA A 109 16.20 -16.70 -15.79
C ALA A 109 17.63 -16.99 -16.26
N SER A 110 18.64 -16.48 -15.54
CA SER A 110 20.06 -16.62 -15.88
C SER A 110 20.53 -18.07 -16.07
N PRO A 111 20.32 -19.01 -15.13
CA PRO A 111 20.72 -20.40 -15.31
C PRO A 111 20.00 -21.08 -16.49
N TYR A 112 18.71 -20.80 -16.72
CA TYR A 112 18.00 -21.34 -17.89
C TYR A 112 18.59 -20.83 -19.21
N LEU A 113 18.92 -19.54 -19.28
CA LEU A 113 19.56 -18.94 -20.45
C LEU A 113 20.94 -19.55 -20.70
N LEU A 114 21.74 -19.74 -19.65
CA LEU A 114 23.06 -20.36 -19.77
C LEU A 114 22.97 -21.81 -20.25
N VAL A 115 22.06 -22.61 -19.69
CA VAL A 115 21.86 -24.00 -20.11
C VAL A 115 21.43 -24.08 -21.57
N THR A 116 20.49 -23.25 -22.00
CA THR A 116 20.04 -23.24 -23.40
C THR A 116 21.15 -22.85 -24.37
N ILE A 117 21.98 -21.85 -24.05
CA ILE A 117 23.14 -21.48 -24.86
C ILE A 117 24.16 -22.62 -24.94
N ILE A 118 24.47 -23.27 -23.81
CA ILE A 118 25.41 -24.40 -23.78
C ILE A 118 24.90 -25.55 -24.65
N LEU A 119 23.61 -25.90 -24.54
CA LEU A 119 23.00 -26.94 -25.35
C LEU A 119 23.05 -26.61 -26.84
N LEU A 120 22.71 -25.37 -27.22
CA LEU A 120 22.80 -24.90 -28.60
C LEU A 120 24.22 -25.05 -29.14
N VAL A 121 25.23 -24.55 -28.43
CA VAL A 121 26.64 -24.66 -28.85
C VAL A 121 27.06 -26.12 -29.02
N LYS A 122 26.67 -27.01 -28.10
CA LYS A 122 26.96 -28.44 -28.23
C LYS A 122 26.26 -29.06 -29.45
N CYS A 123 25.00 -28.70 -29.70
CA CYS A 123 24.27 -29.16 -30.89
C CYS A 123 24.91 -28.66 -32.18
N TYR A 124 25.33 -27.40 -32.25
CA TYR A 124 26.02 -26.84 -33.41
C TYR A 124 27.34 -27.55 -33.70
N ARG A 125 28.16 -27.79 -32.67
CA ARG A 125 29.42 -28.53 -32.83
C ARG A 125 29.22 -29.99 -33.23
N ALA A 126 28.20 -30.65 -32.67
CA ALA A 126 27.88 -32.03 -33.03
C ALA A 126 27.49 -32.13 -34.52
N ARG A 127 26.64 -31.21 -35.01
CA ARG A 127 26.23 -31.15 -36.43
C ARG A 127 27.41 -30.89 -37.36
N ALA A 128 28.28 -29.94 -37.04
CA ALA A 128 29.46 -29.64 -37.85
C ALA A 128 30.37 -30.87 -38.01
N HIS A 129 30.58 -31.65 -36.94
CA HIS A 129 31.31 -32.91 -37.02
C HIS A 129 30.61 -33.96 -37.88
N THR A 130 29.27 -34.03 -37.83
CA THR A 130 28.52 -34.98 -38.67
C THR A 130 28.57 -34.59 -40.14
N ASP A 131 28.58 -33.29 -40.45
CA ASP A 131 28.67 -32.79 -41.82
C ASP A 131 30.08 -33.01 -42.39
N GLU A 132 31.13 -32.79 -41.60
CA GLU A 132 32.52 -33.01 -42.03
C GLU A 132 32.82 -34.51 -42.26
N GLU A 133 32.36 -35.38 -41.36
CA GLU A 133 32.47 -36.84 -41.51
C GLU A 133 31.61 -37.36 -42.68
N ARG A 134 30.46 -36.74 -42.96
CA ARG A 134 29.60 -37.07 -44.13
C ARG A 134 30.23 -36.64 -45.45
N ILE A 135 30.92 -35.50 -45.50
CA ILE A 135 31.64 -35.04 -46.69
C ILE A 135 32.82 -35.96 -46.98
N GLU A 136 33.58 -36.36 -45.95
CA GLU A 136 34.72 -37.27 -46.12
C GLU A 136 34.27 -38.65 -46.63
N ASN A 137 33.17 -39.20 -46.09
CA ASN A 137 32.61 -40.46 -46.58
C ASN A 137 32.10 -40.40 -48.04
N ALA A 138 31.57 -39.26 -48.48
CA ALA A 138 31.08 -39.09 -49.85
C ALA A 138 32.19 -38.98 -50.90
N VAL A 139 33.40 -38.55 -50.52
CA VAL A 139 34.56 -38.46 -51.42
C VAL A 139 35.25 -39.82 -51.61
N ILE A 140 35.06 -40.77 -50.70
CA ILE A 140 35.68 -42.11 -50.77
C ILE A 140 34.85 -43.09 -51.63
N GLU A 141 33.60 -42.76 -51.98
CA GLU A 141 32.71 -43.57 -52.83
C GLU A 141 32.78 -43.25 -54.34
N GLU A 142 33.64 -42.32 -54.80
CA GLU A 142 33.93 -42.08 -56.23
C GLU A 142 35.21 -42.75 -56.74
#